data_AF-A0A1G3AIY4-F1
#
_entry.id   AF-A0A1G3AIY4-F1
#
_cell.length_a   1.000
_cell.length_b   1.000
_cell.length_c   1.000
_cell.angle_alpha   90.00
_cell.angle_beta   90.00
_cell.angle_gamma   90.00
#
_symmetry.space_group_name_H-M   'P 1'
#
loop_
_entity.id
_entity.type
_entity.pdbx_description
1 polymer ?
#
loop_
_entity_poly.entity_id
_entity_poly.type
_entity_poly.pdbx_seq_one_letter_code
_entity_poly.pdbx_strand_id
1 'polypeptide(L)'
;MANEFDDELNPADQPAAWKDMQYPWVFAGSQFVQDDRTGERYYQADAEGDLICVSNFPGAVLDVPIRSTDSNAALLFEAFTERIPPLGTPVTLILTPKLEKRADE
;
A
#
# COMPACT_ATOMS: atom_id res chain seq x y z
N MET A 1 -3.49 -1.60 10.45
CA MET A 1 -3.03 -0.63 11.47
C MET A 1 -1.82 0.10 10.95
N ALA A 2 -1.55 1.31 11.45
CA ALA A 2 -0.38 2.11 11.11
C ALA A 2 0.25 2.71 12.38
N ASN A 3 1.57 2.87 12.39
CA ASN A 3 2.34 3.51 13.47
C ASN A 3 2.81 4.92 13.08
N GLU A 4 3.16 5.74 14.07
CA GLU A 4 3.69 7.10 13.85
C GLU A 4 5.18 7.05 13.47
N PHE A 5 5.62 7.99 12.62
CA PHE A 5 6.88 7.93 11.87
C PHE A 5 8.17 8.03 12.70
N ASP A 6 8.11 8.66 13.87
CA ASP A 6 9.29 8.92 14.72
C ASP A 6 9.50 7.86 15.80
N ASP A 7 8.56 6.92 15.95
CA ASP A 7 8.67 5.86 16.94
C ASP A 7 9.27 4.61 16.28
N GLU A 8 10.58 4.39 16.45
CA GLU A 8 11.17 3.07 16.23
C GLU A 8 10.44 2.08 17.14
N LEU A 9 9.56 1.25 16.57
CA LEU A 9 8.83 0.25 17.34
C LEU A 9 9.82 -0.74 17.96
N ASN A 10 9.92 -0.69 19.28
CA ASN A 10 10.48 -1.80 20.01
C ASN A 10 9.45 -2.94 19.94
N PRO A 11 9.84 -4.19 19.65
CA PRO A 11 8.94 -5.35 19.76
C PRO A 11 8.25 -5.51 21.13
N ALA A 12 8.71 -4.77 22.16
CA ALA A 12 8.10 -4.66 23.48
C ALA A 12 7.03 -3.56 23.63
N ASP A 13 6.89 -2.66 22.66
CA ASP A 13 5.86 -1.63 22.65
C ASP A 13 4.50 -2.29 22.36
N GLN A 14 3.68 -2.29 23.41
CA GLN A 14 2.49 -3.13 23.53
C GLN A 14 1.46 -2.86 22.42
N PRO A 15 0.54 -3.81 22.13
CA PRO A 15 -0.54 -3.67 21.13
C PRO A 15 -1.37 -2.37 21.19
N ALA A 16 -1.30 -1.61 22.29
CA ALA A 16 -1.91 -0.30 22.44
C ALA A 16 -1.27 0.82 21.59
N ALA A 17 -0.07 0.63 21.02
CA ALA A 17 0.58 1.61 20.15
C ALA A 17 -0.03 1.66 18.73
N TRP A 18 -0.65 0.55 18.29
CA TRP A 18 -1.19 0.42 16.95
C TRP A 18 -2.51 1.16 16.80
N LYS A 19 -2.63 1.96 15.74
CA LYS A 19 -3.85 2.70 15.40
C LYS A 19 -4.40 2.27 14.05
N ASP A 20 -5.68 2.53 13.80
CA ASP A 20 -6.27 2.38 12.47
C ASP A 20 -5.51 3.25 11.46
N MET A 21 -5.21 2.72 10.27
CA MET A 21 -4.53 3.47 9.22
C MET A 21 -5.41 4.64 8.77
N GLN A 22 -4.92 5.87 8.92
CA GLN A 22 -5.66 7.09 8.57
C GLN A 22 -5.28 7.66 7.21
N TYR A 23 -4.23 7.15 6.57
CA TYR A 23 -3.76 7.66 5.28
C TYR A 23 -4.76 7.37 4.16
N PRO A 24 -5.02 8.33 3.26
CA PRO A 24 -5.80 8.07 2.07
C PRO A 24 -4.99 7.20 1.09
N TRP A 25 -5.68 6.49 0.22
CA TRP A 25 -5.07 5.90 -0.96
C TRP A 25 -4.86 6.97 -2.02
N VAL A 26 -3.67 6.99 -2.64
CA VAL A 26 -3.37 7.81 -3.81
C VAL A 26 -3.12 6.93 -5.03
N PHE A 27 -3.60 7.37 -6.18
CA PHE A 27 -3.27 6.75 -7.46
C PHE A 27 -1.92 7.29 -7.93
N ALA A 28 -0.85 6.58 -7.60
CA ALA A 28 0.51 6.90 -8.04
C ALA A 28 0.77 6.43 -9.48
N GLY A 29 0.03 5.41 -9.93
CA GLY A 29 0.35 4.69 -11.16
C GLY A 29 1.59 3.81 -10.97
N SER A 30 2.12 3.26 -12.05
CA SER A 30 3.29 2.39 -12.03
C SER A 30 4.18 2.72 -13.23
N GLN A 31 5.37 2.15 -13.27
CA GLN A 31 6.35 2.40 -14.30
C GLN A 31 6.11 1.52 -15.54
N PHE A 32 6.57 2.01 -16.68
CA PHE A 32 6.78 1.18 -17.87
C PHE A 32 8.25 0.82 -17.95
N VAL A 33 8.55 -0.48 -17.83
CA VAL A 33 9.90 -1.03 -17.83
C VAL A 33 10.15 -1.71 -19.17
N GLN A 34 11.40 -1.67 -19.64
CA GLN A 34 11.83 -2.42 -20.81
C GLN A 34 12.61 -3.65 -20.34
N ASP A 35 12.26 -4.81 -20.89
CA ASP A 35 13.04 -6.03 -20.70
C ASP A 35 14.31 -5.96 -21.57
N ASP A 36 15.48 -5.97 -20.93
CA ASP A 36 16.78 -5.86 -21.63
C ASP A 36 17.11 -7.08 -22.53
N ARG A 37 16.47 -8.23 -22.30
CA ARG A 37 16.67 -9.44 -23.12
C ARG A 37 15.76 -9.48 -24.33
N THR A 38 14.51 -9.05 -24.19
CA THR A 38 13.49 -9.17 -25.26
C THR A 38 13.24 -7.84 -25.98
N GLY A 39 13.60 -6.72 -25.35
CA GLY A 39 13.27 -5.37 -25.79
C GLY A 39 11.81 -4.99 -25.58
N GLU A 40 10.98 -5.88 -25.04
CA GLU A 40 9.56 -5.65 -24.81
C GLU A 40 9.35 -4.65 -23.68
N ARG A 41 8.35 -3.78 -23.84
CA ARG A 41 7.97 -2.80 -22.84
C ARG A 41 6.70 -3.27 -22.14
N TYR A 42 6.74 -3.37 -20.82
CA TYR A 42 5.62 -3.83 -19.99
C TYR A 42 5.33 -2.84 -18.87
N TYR A 43 4.10 -2.90 -18.34
CA TYR A 43 3.72 -2.14 -17.15
C TYR A 43 4.13 -2.93 -15.91
N GLN A 44 4.96 -2.34 -15.04
CA GLN A 44 5.62 -3.07 -13.96
C GLN A 44 4.63 -3.74 -13.00
N ALA A 45 3.56 -3.04 -12.63
CA ALA A 45 2.48 -3.59 -11.80
C ALA A 45 1.82 -4.85 -12.38
N ASP A 46 1.71 -4.97 -13.71
CA ASP A 46 1.10 -6.15 -14.35
C ASP A 46 2.02 -7.38 -14.23
N ALA A 47 3.33 -7.17 -14.15
CA ALA A 47 4.32 -8.23 -14.00
C ALA A 47 4.53 -8.65 -12.54
N GLU A 48 4.54 -7.68 -11.61
CA GLU A 48 4.84 -7.90 -10.19
C GLU A 48 3.57 -8.17 -9.34
N GLY A 49 2.42 -7.65 -9.76
CA GLY A 49 1.16 -7.74 -9.02
C GLY A 49 0.96 -6.64 -7.97
N ASP A 50 1.78 -5.58 -8.01
CA ASP A 50 1.81 -4.47 -7.04
C ASP A 50 0.64 -3.48 -7.25
N LEU A 51 -0.59 -3.95 -7.05
CA LEU A 51 -1.79 -3.14 -7.28
C LEU A 51 -2.10 -2.18 -6.12
N ILE A 52 -2.05 -2.65 -4.87
CA ILE A 52 -2.34 -1.87 -3.66
C ILE A 52 -1.23 -2.18 -2.64
N CYS A 53 -0.39 -1.19 -2.35
CA CYS A 53 0.80 -1.36 -1.51
C CYS A 53 0.82 -0.34 -0.37
N VAL A 54 1.60 -0.61 0.67
CA VAL A 54 1.82 0.32 1.80
C VAL A 54 3.32 0.58 2.05
N SER A 55 4.15 0.29 1.03
CA SER A 55 5.62 0.26 1.15
C SER A 55 6.34 1.08 0.08
N ASN A 56 5.63 1.81 -0.77
CA ASN A 56 6.22 2.64 -1.84
C ASN A 56 7.14 1.87 -2.79
N PHE A 57 6.74 0.65 -3.17
CA PHE A 57 7.42 -0.05 -4.24
C PHE A 57 7.27 0.71 -5.57
N PRO A 58 8.29 0.72 -6.45
CA PRO A 58 8.21 1.41 -7.73
C PRO A 58 7.03 0.96 -8.62
N GLY A 59 6.59 -0.30 -8.48
CA GLY A 59 5.46 -0.88 -9.20
C GLY A 59 4.08 -0.59 -8.57
N ALA A 60 3.99 0.07 -7.41
CA ALA A 60 2.74 0.25 -6.67
C ALA A 60 1.76 1.20 -7.34
N VAL A 61 0.61 0.70 -7.83
CA VAL A 61 -0.41 1.52 -8.52
C VAL A 61 -1.19 2.41 -7.55
N LEU A 62 -1.69 1.84 -6.45
CA LEU A 62 -2.31 2.53 -5.33
C LEU A 62 -1.42 2.40 -4.10
N ASP A 63 -1.11 3.52 -3.47
CA ASP A 63 -0.22 3.54 -2.30
C ASP A 63 -0.67 4.60 -1.28
N VAL A 64 0.01 4.62 -0.14
CA VAL A 64 -0.13 5.64 0.90
C VAL A 64 0.84 6.80 0.62
N PRO A 65 0.42 8.08 0.79
CA PRO A 65 1.22 9.27 0.50
C PRO A 65 2.18 9.62 1.64
N ILE A 66 2.91 8.61 2.11
CA ILE A 66 3.95 8.75 3.13
C ILE A 66 5.22 8.06 2.64
N ARG A 67 6.37 8.42 3.21
CA ARG A 67 7.65 7.83 2.83
C ARG A 67 7.94 6.56 3.62
N SER A 68 7.79 5.40 3.03
CA SER A 68 8.17 4.14 3.67
C SER A 68 9.65 4.13 4.04
N THR A 69 9.93 3.59 5.23
CA THR A 69 11.29 3.34 5.71
C THR A 69 11.91 2.15 4.99
N ASP A 70 13.21 2.19 4.74
CA ASP A 70 14.01 1.09 4.19
C ASP A 70 14.62 0.21 5.30
N SER A 71 14.34 0.52 6.57
CA SER A 71 14.79 -0.26 7.73
C SER A 71 13.90 -1.49 7.94
N ASN A 72 14.50 -2.69 7.87
CA ASN A 72 13.82 -3.96 8.15
C ASN A 72 13.23 -4.07 9.56
N ALA A 73 13.69 -3.24 10.51
CA ALA A 73 13.19 -3.23 11.88
C ALA A 73 11.90 -2.42 12.05
N ALA A 74 11.53 -1.60 11.07
CA ALA A 74 10.40 -0.68 11.19
C ALA A 74 9.19 -1.19 10.38
N LEU A 75 8.42 -2.09 10.99
CA LEU A 75 7.12 -2.53 10.46
C LEU A 75 6.09 -1.41 10.68
N LEU A 76 5.86 -0.59 9.66
CA LEU A 76 4.92 0.54 9.72
C LEU A 76 3.45 0.09 9.72
N PHE A 77 3.16 -1.06 9.12
CA PHE A 77 1.79 -1.53 8.89
C PHE A 77 1.64 -3.00 9.25
N GLU A 78 0.51 -3.32 9.89
CA GLU A 78 0.09 -4.69 10.17
C GLU A 78 -1.40 -4.89 9.85
N ALA A 79 -1.75 -6.10 9.41
CA ALA A 79 -3.12 -6.48 9.16
C ALA A 79 -3.90 -6.68 10.46
N PHE A 80 -5.19 -6.34 10.45
CA PHE A 80 -6.12 -6.76 11.49
C PHE A 80 -6.46 -8.25 11.31
N THR A 81 -5.66 -9.13 11.90
CA THR A 81 -5.79 -10.58 11.71
C THR A 81 -7.16 -11.11 12.15
N GLU A 82 -7.80 -10.47 13.13
CA GLU A 82 -9.13 -10.79 13.62
C GLU A 82 -10.26 -10.45 12.63
N ARG A 83 -9.97 -9.64 11.60
CA ARG A 83 -10.92 -9.21 10.57
C ARG A 83 -10.69 -9.92 9.23
N ILE A 84 -9.66 -10.76 9.12
CA ILE A 84 -9.36 -11.50 7.90
C ILE A 84 -10.41 -12.61 7.73
N PRO A 85 -11.13 -12.68 6.61
CA PRO A 85 -12.10 -13.74 6.37
C PRO A 85 -11.41 -15.10 6.24
N PRO A 86 -12.11 -16.22 6.48
CA PRO A 86 -11.54 -17.56 6.29
C PRO A 86 -10.96 -17.77 4.88
N LEU A 87 -9.93 -18.62 4.79
CA LEU A 87 -9.32 -18.97 3.51
C LEU A 87 -10.37 -19.49 2.51
N GLY A 88 -10.27 -19.06 1.26
CA GLY A 88 -11.21 -19.42 0.19
C GLY A 88 -12.49 -18.57 0.15
N THR A 89 -12.67 -17.62 1.08
CA THR A 89 -13.77 -16.66 0.99
C THR A 89 -13.63 -15.84 -0.30
N PRO A 90 -14.62 -15.85 -1.21
CA PRO A 90 -14.57 -15.03 -2.41
C PRO A 90 -14.64 -13.55 -2.03
N VAL A 91 -13.73 -12.75 -2.58
CA VAL A 91 -13.65 -11.31 -2.33
C VAL A 91 -13.92 -10.58 -3.64
N THR A 92 -14.81 -9.60 -3.59
CA THR A 92 -15.00 -8.62 -4.69
C THR A 92 -14.46 -7.29 -4.21
N LEU A 93 -13.47 -6.75 -4.93
CA LEU A 93 -12.91 -5.43 -4.65
C LEU A 93 -13.57 -4.39 -5.57
N ILE A 94 -14.17 -3.37 -4.97
CA ILE A 94 -14.74 -2.23 -5.70
C ILE A 94 -13.93 -1.00 -5.33
N LEU A 95 -13.21 -0.44 -6.31
CA LEU A 95 -12.42 0.78 -6.15
C LEU A 95 -13.19 1.93 -6.79
N THR A 96 -13.42 3.00 -6.02
CA THR A 96 -14.12 4.19 -6.49
C THR A 96 -13.25 5.41 -6.20
N PRO A 97 -12.94 6.25 -7.20
CA PRO A 97 -12.16 7.46 -6.97
C PRO A 97 -12.94 8.41 -6.06
N LYS A 98 -12.26 8.94 -5.05
CA LYS A 98 -12.81 10.04 -4.24
C LYS A 98 -12.67 11.33 -5.05
N LEU A 99 -13.69 11.65 -5.83
CA LEU A 99 -13.76 12.91 -6.55
C LEU A 99 -14.01 14.03 -5.53
N GLU A 100 -13.16 15.06 -5.52
CA GLU A 100 -13.53 16.34 -4.94
C GLU A 100 -14.85 16.77 -5.57
N LYS A 101 -15.76 17.34 -4.77
CA LYS A 101 -16.97 17.94 -5.31
C LYS A 101 -16.49 19.02 -6.28
N ARG A 102 -16.74 18.88 -7.60
CA ARG A 102 -16.45 19.97 -8.55
C ARG A 102 -17.13 21.21 -7.97
N ALA A 103 -16.35 22.25 -7.72
CA ALA A 103 -16.90 23.56 -7.44
C ALA A 103 -17.56 24.01 -8.75
N ASP A 104 -18.83 23.67 -8.89
CA ASP A 104 -19.87 24.16 -9.79
C ASP A 104 -19.49 24.35 -11.28
N GLU A 105 -20.18 23.59 -12.14
CA GLU A 105 -20.39 23.94 -13.56
C GLU A 105 -21.30 25.17 -13.70
#